data_AF-A0A9N7MGN8-F1
#
_entry.id   AF-A0A9N7MGN8-F1
#
_cell.length_a   1.000
_cell.length_b   1.000
_cell.length_c   1.000
_cell.angle_alpha   90.00
_cell.angle_beta   90.00
_cell.angle_gamma   90.00
#
_symmetry.space_group_name_H-M   'P 1'
#
loop_
_entity.id
_entity.type
_entity.pdbx_description
1 polymer ?
#
loop_
_entity_poly.entity_id
_entity_poly.type
_entity_poly.pdbx_seq_one_letter_code
_entity_poly.pdbx_strand_id
1 'polypeptide(L)'
;MIGSLLYLTASRPNIFLSVGLCARYQAAPKESHMKVVKDIIKHIGGTSEYELFYSADTNLNLAGYCDADWAGNLDDRKRTSVGCFYIG
;
A
#
# COMPACT_ATOMS: atom_id res chain seq x y z
N MET A 1 3.95 -15.57 0.88
CA MET A 1 3.47 -14.64 -0.16
C MET A 1 2.95 -13.34 0.45
N ILE A 2 1.91 -13.38 1.28
CA ILE A 2 1.36 -12.17 1.92
C ILE A 2 2.35 -11.49 2.88
N GLY A 3 3.14 -12.23 3.65
CA GLY A 3 4.20 -11.65 4.50
C GLY A 3 5.25 -10.83 3.72
N SER A 4 5.64 -11.30 2.53
CA SER A 4 6.57 -10.57 1.65
C SER A 4 5.93 -9.31 1.06
N LEU A 5 4.63 -9.34 0.78
CA LEU A 5 3.89 -8.17 0.32
C LEU A 5 3.72 -7.13 1.44
N LEU A 6 3.47 -7.58 2.68
CA LEU A 6 3.41 -6.72 3.87
C LEU A 6 4.73 -5.98 4.08
N TYR A 7 5.88 -6.63 3.86
CA TYR A 7 7.17 -5.96 3.90
C TYR A 7 7.28 -4.83 2.86
N LEU A 8 6.82 -5.06 1.64
CA LEU A 8 6.83 -4.05 0.57
C LEU A 8 5.92 -2.84 0.86
N THR A 9 4.90 -2.98 1.69
CA THR A 9 4.02 -1.84 2.04
C THR A 9 4.75 -0.70 2.76
N ALA A 10 5.89 -0.98 3.39
CA ALA A 10 6.70 0.03 4.08
C ALA A 10 7.37 1.01 3.10
N SER A 11 7.80 0.52 1.94
CA SER A 11 8.41 1.37 0.89
C SER A 11 7.41 1.80 -0.18
N ARG A 12 6.30 1.07 -0.32
CA ARG A 12 5.26 1.28 -1.35
C ARG A 12 3.88 1.36 -0.69
N PRO A 13 3.49 2.53 -0.14
CA PRO A 13 2.22 2.68 0.56
C PRO A 13 1.00 2.51 -0.37
N ASN A 14 1.18 2.70 -1.68
CA ASN A 14 0.13 2.51 -2.70
C ASN A 14 -0.46 1.09 -2.77
N ILE A 15 0.20 0.07 -2.22
CA ILE A 15 -0.33 -1.30 -2.15
C ILE A 15 -0.80 -1.71 -0.74
N PHE A 16 -0.64 -0.84 0.27
CA PHE A 16 -0.87 -1.16 1.68
C PHE A 16 -2.28 -1.70 1.93
N LEU A 17 -3.29 -1.00 1.43
CA LEU A 17 -4.68 -1.34 1.62
C LEU A 17 -5.04 -2.70 0.97
N SER A 18 -4.66 -2.88 -0.30
CA SER A 18 -4.95 -4.10 -1.06
C SER A 18 -4.31 -5.32 -0.41
N VAL A 19 -3.06 -5.21 0.04
CA VAL A 19 -2.34 -6.28 0.75
C VAL A 19 -2.98 -6.54 2.12
N GLY A 20 -3.36 -5.49 2.85
CA GLY A 20 -4.04 -5.60 4.14
C GLY A 20 -5.38 -6.34 4.05
N LEU A 21 -6.15 -6.12 2.98
CA LEU A 21 -7.38 -6.87 2.71
C LEU A 21 -7.08 -8.34 2.40
N CYS A 22 -6.09 -8.63 1.56
CA CYS A 22 -5.70 -10.00 1.26
C CYS A 22 -5.21 -10.77 2.50
N ALA A 23 -4.55 -10.09 3.44
CA ALA A 23 -4.08 -10.70 4.69
C ALA A 23 -5.23 -11.20 5.59
N ARG A 24 -6.40 -10.53 5.57
CA ARG A 24 -7.57 -10.97 6.35
C ARG A 24 -8.11 -12.33 5.91
N TYR A 25 -8.01 -12.63 4.61
CA TYR A 25 -8.47 -13.89 4.03
C TYR A 25 -7.35 -14.93 3.87
N GLN A 26 -6.17 -14.70 4.47
CA GLN A 26 -5.03 -15.62 4.36
C GLN A 26 -5.31 -17.01 4.95
N ALA A 27 -6.13 -17.08 5.99
CA ALA A 27 -6.46 -18.36 6.65
C ALA A 27 -7.34 -19.27 5.78
N ALA A 28 -8.17 -18.71 4.90
CA ALA A 28 -9.06 -19.44 3.99
C ALA A 28 -9.23 -18.68 2.65
N PRO A 29 -8.20 -18.69 1.78
CA PRO A 29 -8.22 -17.94 0.54
C PRO A 29 -9.17 -18.58 -0.48
N LYS A 30 -10.04 -17.76 -1.06
CA LYS A 30 -10.87 -18.10 -2.24
C LYS A 30 -10.11 -17.78 -3.52
N GLU A 31 -10.50 -18.39 -4.64
CA GLU A 31 -9.90 -18.12 -5.95
C GLU A 31 -9.92 -16.64 -6.33
N SER A 32 -10.99 -15.93 -5.98
CA SER A 32 -11.12 -14.48 -6.18
C SER A 32 -10.00 -13.71 -5.47
N HIS A 33 -9.66 -14.07 -4.23
CA HIS A 33 -8.57 -13.45 -3.49
C HIS A 33 -7.22 -13.76 -4.12
N MET A 34 -7.00 -14.97 -4.67
CA MET A 34 -5.73 -15.30 -5.34
C MET A 34 -5.54 -14.56 -6.65
N LYS A 35 -6.63 -14.27 -7.37
CA LYS A 35 -6.57 -13.41 -8.56
C LYS A 35 -6.11 -11.99 -8.18
N VAL A 36 -6.69 -11.41 -7.13
CA VAL A 36 -6.29 -10.08 -6.63
C VAL A 36 -4.81 -10.05 -6.22
N VAL A 37 -4.33 -11.09 -5.52
CA VAL A 37 -2.91 -11.13 -5.14
C VAL A 37 -1.99 -11.21 -6.36
N LYS A 38 -2.37 -11.93 -7.42
CA LYS A 38 -1.60 -11.95 -8.69
C LYS A 38 -1.59 -10.58 -9.36
N ASP A 39 -2.71 -9.87 -9.35
CA ASP A 39 -2.80 -8.53 -9.91
C ASP A 39 -1.92 -7.53 -9.13
N ILE A 40 -1.86 -7.64 -7.79
CA ILE A 40 -0.95 -6.85 -6.95
C ILE A 40 0.52 -7.12 -7.33
N ILE A 41 0.90 -8.39 -7.50
CA ILE A 41 2.27 -8.76 -7.90
C ILE A 41 2.60 -8.20 -9.29
N LYS A 42 1.66 -8.28 -10.23
CA LYS A 42 1.82 -7.71 -11.58
C LYS A 42 1.97 -6.20 -11.53
N HIS A 43 1.18 -5.51 -10.70
CA HIS A 43 1.28 -4.08 -10.47
C HIS A 43 2.66 -3.68 -9.94
N ILE A 44 3.16 -4.39 -8.93
CA ILE A 44 4.51 -4.16 -8.36
C ILE A 44 5.60 -4.31 -9.42
N GLY A 45 5.48 -5.32 -10.29
CA GLY A 45 6.41 -5.53 -11.40
C GLY A 45 6.34 -4.43 -12.47
N GLY A 46 5.14 -3.93 -12.78
CA GLY A 46 4.93 -2.86 -13.76
C GLY A 46 5.25 -1.46 -13.25
N THR A 47 5.17 -1.23 -11.94
CA THR A 47 5.53 0.05 -11.32
C THR A 47 6.91 0.04 -10.69
N SER A 48 7.77 -0.92 -11.06
CA SER A 48 9.13 -0.99 -10.49
C SER A 48 9.98 0.23 -10.85
N GLU A 49 9.68 0.89 -11.96
CA GLU A 49 10.40 2.07 -12.45
C GLU A 49 9.87 3.39 -11.86
N TYR A 50 8.73 3.36 -11.18
CA TYR A 50 8.13 4.53 -10.54
C TYR A 50 8.40 4.47 -9.04
N GLU A 51 9.49 5.09 -8.60
CA GLU A 51 9.84 5.19 -7.18
C GLU A 51 9.61 6.61 -6.66
N LEU A 52 9.14 6.69 -5.41
CA LEU A 52 9.08 7.95 -4.67
C LEU A 52 10.49 8.29 -4.21
N PHE A 53 11.16 9.20 -4.93
CA PHE A 53 12.47 9.70 -4.56
C PHE A 53 12.33 10.79 -3.49
N TYR A 54 12.76 10.48 -2.27
CA TYR A 54 12.91 11.46 -1.19
C TYR A 54 14.35 11.99 -1.22
N SER A 55 14.54 13.20 -1.73
CA SER A 55 15.84 13.89 -1.64
C SER A 55 16.08 14.28 -0.18
N ALA A 56 17.25 13.96 0.38
CA ALA A 56 17.67 14.46 1.69
C ALA A 56 18.01 15.95 1.55
N ASP A 57 17.02 16.82 1.71
CA ASP A 57 17.24 18.25 1.79
C ASP A 57 17.49 18.61 3.26
N THR A 58 18.59 19.30 3.55
CA THR A 58 19.08 19.63 4.92
C THR A 58 18.16 20.54 5.74
N ASN A 59 16.97 20.83 5.23
CA ASN A 59 15.97 21.66 5.88
C ASN A 59 15.00 20.76 6.65
N LEU A 60 15.07 20.79 7.98
CA LEU A 60 14.20 20.09 8.95
C LEU A 60 12.75 20.59 8.91
N ASN A 61 12.12 20.59 7.73
CA ASN A 61 10.74 20.96 7.56
C ASN A 61 9.87 19.71 7.74
N LEU A 62 9.04 19.72 8.78
CA LEU A 62 8.03 18.69 9.00
C LEU A 62 6.92 18.84 7.95
N ALA A 63 6.90 17.96 6.96
CA ALA A 63 5.87 17.88 5.94
C ALA A 63 4.94 16.69 6.22
N GLY A 64 3.65 16.95 6.37
CA GLY A 64 2.62 15.91 6.49
C GLY A 64 1.92 15.68 5.15
N TYR A 65 1.96 14.45 4.65
CA TYR A 65 1.24 14.02 3.46
C TYR A 65 0.13 13.08 3.88
N CYS A 66 -1.10 13.36 3.50
CA CYS A 66 -2.24 12.46 3.72
C CYS A 66 -2.79 12.03 2.36
N ASP A 67 -2.80 10.73 2.12
CA ASP A 67 -3.54 10.13 1.02
C ASP A 67 -4.91 9.69 1.54
N ALA A 68 -5.95 10.13 0.85
CA ALA A 68 -7.34 9.88 1.21
C ALA A 68 -8.03 9.21 0.03
N ASP A 69 -8.03 7.89 0.04
CA ASP A 69 -8.64 7.05 -0.97
C ASP A 69 -10.11 6.76 -0.61
N TRP A 70 -11.03 7.37 -1.37
CA TRP A 70 -12.48 7.21 -1.20
C TRP A 70 -12.98 5.80 -1.56
N ALA A 71 -12.17 4.98 -2.23
CA ALA A 71 -12.58 3.72 -2.85
C ALA A 71 -12.14 2.45 -2.10
N GLY A 72 -11.54 2.58 -0.91
CA GLY A 72 -10.72 1.51 -0.36
C GLY A 72 -11.43 0.29 0.24
N ASN A 73 -12.72 0.36 0.54
CA ASN A 73 -13.43 -0.78 1.15
C ASN A 73 -14.92 -0.79 0.81
N LEU A 74 -15.31 -1.70 -0.10
CA LEU A 74 -16.71 -1.94 -0.47
C LEU A 74 -17.52 -2.62 0.64
N ASP A 75 -16.88 -3.36 1.56
CA ASP A 75 -17.57 -4.12 2.61
C ASP A 75 -18.05 -3.22 3.76
N ASP A 76 -17.20 -2.31 4.27
CA ASP A 76 -17.53 -1.50 5.45
C ASP A 76 -17.74 -0.01 5.18
N ARG A 77 -17.49 0.47 3.95
CA ARG A 77 -17.53 1.91 3.58
C ARG A 77 -16.67 2.84 4.46
N LYS A 78 -15.80 2.26 5.31
CA LYS A 78 -14.86 2.97 6.16
C LYS A 78 -13.73 3.50 5.27
N ARG A 79 -13.52 4.81 5.33
CA ARG A 79 -12.39 5.47 4.66
C ARG A 79 -11.11 5.06 5.38
N THR A 80 -10.16 4.53 4.64
CA THR A 80 -8.79 4.38 5.12
C THR A 80 -8.11 5.71 4.84
N SER A 81 -7.54 6.35 5.86
CA SER A 81 -6.70 7.54 5.68
C SER A 81 -5.30 7.14 6.07
N VAL A 82 -4.36 7.18 5.12
CA VAL A 82 -2.95 6.91 5.38
C VAL A 82 -2.21 8.25 5.35
N GLY A 83 -1.53 8.54 6.46
CA GLY A 83 -0.67 9.72 6.58
C GLY A 83 0.80 9.32 6.66
N CYS A 84 1.67 10.12 6.06
CA CYS A 84 3.12 10.05 6.19
C CYS A 84 3.63 11.41 6.69
N PHE A 85 4.50 11.39 7.69
CA PHE A 85 5.23 12.57 8.13
C PHE A 85 6.67 12.44 7.67
N TYR A 86 7.13 13.41 6.89
CA TYR A 86 8.50 13.52 6.42
C TYR A 86 9.20 14.65 7.18
N ILE A 87 10.42 14.38 7.66
CA ILE A 87 11.34 15.36 8.21
C ILE A 87 12.60 15.26 7.36
N GLY A 88 12.96 16.36 6.68
CA GLY A 88 14.17 16.49 5.86
C GLY A 88 15.45 16.45 6.69
#